data_AF-A0A9N9LJ11-F1
#
_entry.id   AF-A0A9N9LJ11-F1
#
_cell.length_a   1.000
_cell.length_b   1.000
_cell.length_c   1.000
_cell.angle_alpha   90.00
_cell.angle_beta   90.00
_cell.angle_gamma   90.00
#
_symmetry.space_group_name_H-M   'P 1'
#
loop_
_entity.id
_entity.type
_entity.pdbx_description
1 polymer ?
#
loop_
_entity_poly.entity_id
_entity_poly.type
_entity_poly.pdbx_seq_one_letter_code
_entity_poly.pdbx_strand_id
1 'polypeptide(L)'
;MFSTTPQQNTYKKKKERFRLANSIDATQQEIMPCTRCASQGRRCIMDTTQSNRCAECVRTKMKCDGSNDSWDRHVPSEKEWESLDAQEERLRDEEEEAMAKILRLRKQQKFIQERRKEMARRGLKFIDELDAVEELERAKER
;
A
#
# COMPACT_ATOMS: atom_id res chain seq x y z
N MET A 1 9.66 -9.41 54.51
CA MET A 1 9.62 -8.87 53.13
C MET A 1 10.78 -7.90 52.98
N PHE A 2 11.91 -8.34 52.39
CA PHE A 2 13.11 -7.51 52.29
C PHE A 2 13.07 -6.67 51.01
N SER A 3 12.68 -5.40 51.16
CA SER A 3 12.74 -4.40 50.09
C SER A 3 14.21 -4.12 49.74
N THR A 4 14.64 -4.54 48.55
CA THR A 4 15.99 -4.26 48.03
C THR A 4 16.17 -2.76 47.82
N THR A 5 17.24 -2.20 48.38
CA THR A 5 17.55 -0.77 48.27
C THR A 5 17.86 -0.36 46.82
N PRO A 6 17.60 0.90 46.41
CA PRO A 6 17.80 1.36 45.03
C PRO A 6 19.20 1.08 44.47
N GLN A 7 20.24 1.17 45.31
CA GLN A 7 21.63 0.87 44.94
C GLN A 7 21.84 -0.61 44.56
N GLN A 8 21.23 -1.55 45.28
CA GLN A 8 21.34 -2.98 44.98
C GLN A 8 20.70 -3.32 43.61
N ASN A 9 19.65 -2.60 43.22
CA ASN A 9 18.98 -2.79 41.94
C ASN A 9 19.85 -2.32 40.76
N THR A 10 20.58 -1.20 40.90
CA THR A 10 21.50 -0.72 39.86
C THR A 10 22.66 -1.69 39.59
N TYR A 11 23.20 -2.31 40.64
CA TYR A 11 24.26 -3.30 40.53
C TYR A 11 23.79 -4.58 39.82
N LYS A 12 22.60 -5.08 40.17
CA LYS A 12 21.97 -6.24 39.51
C LYS A 12 21.78 -5.99 38.02
N LYS A 13 21.17 -4.86 37.64
CA LYS A 13 20.96 -4.47 36.23
C LYS A 13 22.28 -4.34 35.46
N LYS A 14 23.33 -3.79 36.08
CA LYS A 14 24.67 -3.72 35.48
C LYS A 14 25.21 -5.13 35.21
N LYS A 15 25.12 -6.03 36.19
CA LYS A 15 25.58 -7.42 36.08
C LYS A 15 24.84 -8.19 34.97
N GLU A 16 23.52 -8.07 34.91
CA GLU A 16 22.70 -8.68 33.87
C GLU A 16 23.06 -8.19 32.47
N ARG A 17 23.30 -6.87 32.32
CA ARG A 17 23.73 -6.29 31.05
C ARG A 17 25.07 -6.85 30.57
N PHE A 18 26.06 -6.97 31.46
CA PHE A 18 27.35 -7.57 31.09
C PHE A 18 27.23 -9.06 30.78
N ARG A 19 26.37 -9.79 31.50
CA ARG A 19 26.08 -11.20 31.18
C ARG A 19 25.48 -11.35 29.78
N LEU A 20 24.48 -10.54 29.44
CA LEU A 20 23.88 -10.54 28.09
C LEU A 20 24.92 -10.17 27.02
N ALA A 21 25.73 -9.14 27.26
CA ALA A 21 26.78 -8.78 26.31
C ALA A 21 27.77 -9.93 26.07
N ASN A 22 28.17 -10.63 27.13
CA ASN A 22 29.11 -11.74 27.02
C ASN A 22 28.48 -12.98 26.38
N SER A 23 27.19 -13.24 26.59
CA SER A 23 26.51 -14.34 25.90
C SER A 23 26.39 -14.07 24.40
N ILE A 24 26.12 -12.83 24.01
CA ILE A 24 26.12 -12.42 22.59
C ILE A 24 27.54 -12.51 22.00
N ASP A 25 28.55 -12.02 22.70
CA ASP A 25 29.95 -12.04 22.22
C ASP A 25 30.48 -13.48 22.02
N ALA A 26 29.98 -14.42 22.81
CA ALA A 26 30.34 -15.83 22.72
C ALA A 26 29.83 -16.53 21.45
N THR A 27 28.80 -16.00 20.78
CA THR A 27 28.31 -16.58 19.52
C THR A 27 29.28 -16.35 18.36
N GLN A 28 30.17 -15.35 18.48
CA GLN A 28 31.13 -14.93 17.46
C GLN A 28 30.52 -14.67 16.07
N GLN A 29 29.21 -14.45 16.01
CA GLN A 29 28.50 -14.13 14.78
C GLN A 29 28.72 -12.65 14.44
N GLU A 30 29.75 -12.40 13.64
CA GLU A 30 30.06 -11.08 13.11
C GLU A 30 29.03 -10.70 12.03
N ILE A 31 28.39 -9.55 12.24
CA ILE A 31 27.45 -8.96 11.29
C ILE A 31 28.04 -7.66 10.73
N MET A 32 27.38 -7.12 9.71
CA MET A 32 27.68 -5.78 9.22
C MET A 32 27.70 -4.78 10.39
N PRO A 33 28.77 -3.98 10.52
CA PRO A 33 28.95 -3.14 11.69
C PRO A 33 27.88 -2.05 11.75
N CYS A 34 27.22 -1.95 12.91
CA CYS A 34 26.34 -0.82 13.20
C CYS A 34 27.12 0.50 13.13
N THR A 35 26.45 1.64 12.91
CA THR A 35 27.11 2.95 12.67
C THR A 35 28.14 3.27 13.75
N ARG A 36 27.84 2.92 15.00
CA ARG A 36 28.76 3.12 16.11
C ARG A 36 29.97 2.20 16.08
N CYS A 37 29.77 0.90 15.86
CA CYS A 37 30.87 -0.06 15.76
C CYS A 37 31.79 0.31 14.59
N ALA A 38 31.22 0.71 13.45
CA ALA A 38 31.96 1.21 12.29
C ALA A 38 32.79 2.45 12.64
N SER A 39 32.18 3.46 13.28
CA SER A 39 32.88 4.70 13.67
C SER A 39 34.02 4.49 14.67
N GLN A 40 33.96 3.42 15.46
CA GLN A 40 34.95 3.12 16.51
C GLN A 40 35.92 2.01 16.11
N GLY A 41 35.83 1.48 14.88
CA GLY A 41 36.66 0.37 14.42
C GLY A 41 36.48 -0.90 15.26
N ARG A 42 35.30 -1.14 15.83
CA ARG A 42 34.99 -2.30 16.65
C ARG A 42 34.23 -3.36 15.84
N ARG A 43 34.51 -4.63 16.12
CA ARG A 43 33.73 -5.75 15.56
C ARG A 43 32.31 -5.73 16.11
N CYS A 44 31.34 -5.98 15.25
CA CYS A 44 29.93 -5.97 15.60
C CYS A 44 29.41 -7.40 15.67
N ILE A 45 29.39 -7.96 16.89
CA ILE A 45 28.87 -9.31 17.13
C ILE A 45 27.44 -9.20 17.63
N MET A 46 26.52 -9.86 16.95
CA MET A 46 25.10 -9.87 17.31
C MET A 46 24.56 -11.29 17.24
N ASP A 47 23.73 -11.63 18.22
CA ASP A 47 22.88 -12.81 18.17
C ASP A 47 21.44 -12.33 17.91
N THR A 48 20.97 -12.53 16.69
CA THR A 48 19.63 -12.10 16.25
C THR A 48 18.49 -12.84 16.95
N THR A 49 18.78 -13.94 17.65
CA THR A 49 17.78 -14.70 18.42
C THR A 49 17.63 -14.14 19.83
N GLN A 50 18.72 -13.67 20.44
CA GLN A 50 18.75 -13.18 21.83
C GLN A 50 18.63 -11.66 21.95
N SER A 51 19.03 -10.88 20.93
CA SER A 51 19.03 -9.42 21.02
C SER A 51 18.97 -8.70 19.69
N ASN A 52 18.24 -7.59 19.66
CA ASN A 52 18.28 -6.61 18.57
C ASN A 52 19.47 -5.63 18.68
N ARG A 53 20.44 -5.89 19.58
CA ARG A 53 21.63 -5.05 19.75
C ARG A 53 22.89 -5.91 19.78
N CYS A 54 23.95 -5.42 19.15
CA CYS A 54 25.26 -6.07 19.22
C CYS A 54 25.84 -6.02 20.65
N ALA A 55 26.73 -6.95 20.96
CA ALA A 55 27.37 -7.09 22.27
C ALA A 55 27.92 -5.75 22.79
N GLU A 56 28.55 -4.97 21.90
CA GLU A 56 29.19 -3.71 22.27
C GLU A 56 28.20 -2.62 22.63
N CYS A 57 27.10 -2.49 21.87
CA CYS A 57 26.02 -1.57 22.18
C CYS A 57 25.28 -1.98 23.46
N VAL A 58 25.18 -3.27 23.76
CA VAL A 58 24.67 -3.77 25.04
C VAL A 58 25.58 -3.36 26.20
N ARG A 59 26.91 -3.56 26.11
CA ARG A 59 27.87 -3.18 27.18
C ARG A 59 27.80 -1.71 27.55
N THR A 60 27.73 -0.88 26.52
CA THR A 60 27.80 0.58 26.61
C THR A 60 26.44 1.23 26.82
N LYS A 61 25.35 0.44 26.83
CA LYS A 61 23.96 0.91 26.98
C LYS A 61 23.55 1.92 25.89
N MET A 62 24.09 1.77 24.70
CA MET A 62 23.74 2.63 23.56
C MET A 62 22.71 1.94 22.67
N LYS A 63 22.05 2.75 21.82
CA LYS A 63 21.22 2.23 20.74
C LYS A 63 22.12 1.54 19.71
N CYS A 64 21.67 0.41 19.20
CA CYS A 64 22.30 -0.29 18.08
C CYS A 64 21.35 -0.16 16.91
N ASP A 65 21.86 0.36 15.81
CA ASP A 65 21.20 0.43 14.51
C ASP A 65 21.67 -0.70 13.58
N GLY A 66 22.50 -1.62 14.09
CA GLY A 66 22.85 -2.88 13.43
C GLY A 66 21.69 -3.87 13.48
N SER A 67 20.46 -3.39 13.33
CA SER A 67 19.31 -4.21 13.04
C SER A 67 19.65 -5.01 11.80
N ASN A 68 19.47 -6.31 11.89
CA ASN A 68 19.46 -7.19 10.75
C ASN A 68 18.20 -6.87 9.94
N ASP A 69 18.24 -5.75 9.22
CA ASP A 69 17.40 -5.43 8.07
C ASP A 69 17.83 -6.33 6.91
N SER A 70 18.01 -7.63 7.18
CA SER A 70 18.14 -8.62 6.14
C SER A 70 16.83 -8.55 5.39
N TRP A 71 16.91 -8.06 4.16
CA TRP A 71 15.90 -8.19 3.12
C TRP A 71 15.19 -9.56 3.18
N ASP A 72 15.90 -10.61 3.59
CA ASP A 72 15.40 -11.99 3.77
C ASP A 72 14.35 -12.20 4.89
N ARG A 73 14.15 -11.26 5.82
CA ARG A 73 13.24 -11.48 6.96
C ARG A 73 11.77 -11.13 6.65
N HIS A 74 11.52 -10.52 5.50
CA HIS A 74 10.18 -10.18 4.99
C HIS A 74 10.01 -10.65 3.54
N VAL A 75 10.53 -11.83 3.19
CA VAL A 75 10.13 -12.47 1.94
C VAL A 75 8.68 -12.91 2.12
N PRO A 76 7.73 -12.36 1.35
CA PRO A 76 6.34 -12.79 1.46
C PRO A 76 6.25 -14.29 1.17
N SER A 77 5.43 -14.98 1.95
CA SER A 77 5.18 -16.41 1.77
C SER A 77 4.63 -16.68 0.37
N GLU A 78 4.92 -17.86 -0.18
CA GLU A 78 4.30 -18.35 -1.42
C GLU A 78 2.78 -18.20 -1.42
N LYS A 79 2.13 -18.44 -0.27
CA LYS A 79 0.68 -18.24 -0.09
C LYS A 79 0.24 -16.78 -0.18
N GLU A 80 1.08 -15.84 0.24
CA GLU A 80 0.80 -14.41 0.12
C GLU A 80 0.87 -13.98 -1.35
N TRP A 81 1.81 -14.54 -2.12
CA TRP A 81 1.88 -14.35 -3.57
C TRP A 81 0.70 -14.96 -4.30
N GLU A 82 0.37 -16.23 -4.05
CA GLU A 82 -0.81 -16.89 -4.64
C GLU A 82 -2.10 -16.12 -4.32
N SER A 83 -2.23 -15.60 -3.09
CA SER A 83 -3.38 -14.80 -2.70
C SER A 83 -3.41 -13.46 -3.42
N LEU A 84 -2.28 -12.86 -3.77
CA LEU A 84 -2.24 -11.62 -4.56
C LEU A 84 -2.59 -11.89 -6.02
N ASP A 85 -2.05 -12.96 -6.61
CA ASP A 85 -2.34 -13.35 -7.99
C ASP A 85 -3.84 -13.64 -8.18
N ALA A 86 -4.44 -14.40 -7.25
CA ALA A 86 -5.89 -14.68 -7.29
C ALA A 86 -6.74 -13.41 -7.12
N GLN A 87 -6.27 -12.44 -6.33
CA GLN A 87 -6.95 -11.15 -6.19
C GLN A 87 -6.85 -10.33 -7.47
N GLU A 88 -5.68 -10.33 -8.11
CA GLU A 88 -5.45 -9.64 -9.37
C GLU A 88 -6.31 -10.23 -10.49
N GLU A 89 -6.35 -11.56 -10.63
CA GLU A 89 -7.16 -12.24 -11.64
C GLU A 89 -8.65 -11.90 -11.50
N ARG A 90 -9.19 -11.97 -10.26
CA ARG A 90 -10.58 -11.58 -9.99
C ARG A 90 -10.85 -10.11 -10.35
N LEU A 91 -9.93 -9.20 -10.03
CA LEU A 91 -10.10 -7.78 -10.37
C LEU A 91 -10.06 -7.54 -11.88
N ARG A 92 -9.26 -8.31 -12.63
CA ARG A 92 -9.26 -8.25 -14.10
C ARG A 92 -10.59 -8.69 -14.68
N ASP A 93 -11.18 -9.78 -14.18
CA ASP A 93 -12.50 -10.24 -14.61
C ASP A 93 -13.59 -9.19 -14.33
N GLU A 94 -13.54 -8.57 -13.15
CA GLU A 94 -14.45 -7.47 -12.77
C GLU A 94 -14.27 -6.24 -13.67
N GLU A 95 -13.03 -5.89 -14.02
CA GLU A 95 -12.70 -4.81 -14.94
C GLU A 95 -13.28 -5.07 -16.34
N GLU A 96 -13.08 -6.28 -16.87
CA GLU A 96 -13.61 -6.66 -18.18
C GLU A 96 -15.15 -6.61 -18.22
N GLU A 97 -15.82 -7.11 -17.17
CA GLU A 97 -17.27 -7.08 -17.08
C GLU A 97 -17.80 -5.63 -16.98
N ALA A 98 -17.14 -4.79 -16.18
CA ALA A 98 -17.46 -3.38 -16.04
C ALA A 98 -17.27 -2.62 -17.35
N MET A 99 -16.18 -2.88 -18.08
CA MET A 99 -15.93 -2.30 -19.40
C MET A 99 -17.02 -2.70 -20.40
N ALA A 100 -17.43 -3.98 -20.42
CA ALA A 100 -18.51 -4.43 -21.28
C ALA A 100 -19.84 -3.72 -20.97
N LYS A 101 -20.16 -3.51 -19.68
CA LYS A 101 -21.33 -2.73 -19.25
C LYS A 101 -21.25 -1.28 -19.72
N ILE A 102 -20.10 -0.63 -19.55
CA ILE A 102 -19.86 0.76 -19.99
C ILE A 102 -20.06 0.89 -21.51
N LEU A 103 -19.51 -0.03 -22.30
CA LEU A 103 -19.67 -0.01 -23.76
C LEU A 103 -21.13 -0.16 -24.19
N ARG A 104 -21.90 -1.04 -23.53
CA ARG A 104 -23.35 -1.17 -23.78
C ARG A 104 -24.09 0.12 -23.47
N LEU A 105 -23.83 0.75 -22.32
CA LEU A 105 -24.47 2.01 -21.93
C LEU A 105 -24.14 3.14 -22.91
N ARG A 106 -22.88 3.25 -23.34
CA ARG A 106 -22.46 4.23 -24.37
C ARG A 106 -23.22 4.05 -25.68
N LYS A 107 -23.43 2.80 -26.11
CA LYS A 107 -24.21 2.50 -27.33
C LYS A 107 -25.68 2.90 -27.17
N GLN A 108 -26.30 2.58 -26.03
CA GLN A 108 -27.67 2.98 -25.72
C GLN A 108 -27.82 4.50 -25.68
N GLN A 109 -26.88 5.21 -25.06
CA GLN A 109 -26.88 6.66 -25.00
C GLN A 109 -26.81 7.29 -26.39
N LYS A 110 -25.93 6.79 -27.27
CA LYS A 110 -25.85 7.25 -28.68
C LYS A 110 -27.18 7.03 -29.41
N PHE A 111 -27.77 5.85 -29.28
CA PHE A 111 -29.06 5.54 -29.90
C PHE A 111 -30.18 6.49 -29.42
N ILE A 112 -30.27 6.75 -28.11
CA ILE A 112 -31.26 7.69 -27.56
C ILE A 112 -31.02 9.12 -28.08
N GLN A 113 -29.76 9.55 -28.16
CA GLN A 113 -29.43 10.88 -28.70
C GLN A 113 -29.80 11.00 -30.18
N GLU A 114 -29.50 9.99 -30.99
CA GLU A 114 -29.86 9.95 -32.42
C GLU A 114 -31.38 9.99 -32.60
N ARG A 115 -32.11 9.16 -31.86
CA ARG A 115 -33.58 9.15 -31.88
C ARG A 115 -34.17 10.49 -31.44
N ARG A 116 -33.59 11.14 -30.43
CA ARG A 116 -34.00 12.50 -30.01
C ARG A 116 -33.80 13.53 -31.12
N LYS A 117 -32.66 13.49 -31.83
CA LYS A 117 -32.39 14.39 -32.95
C LYS A 117 -33.36 14.16 -34.11
N GLU A 118 -33.66 12.90 -34.42
CA GLU A 118 -34.62 12.54 -35.46
C GLU A 118 -36.04 13.04 -35.13
N MET A 119 -36.50 12.81 -33.90
CA MET A 119 -37.81 13.29 -33.42
C MET A 119 -37.91 14.82 -33.50
N ALA A 120 -36.87 15.54 -33.08
CA ALA A 120 -36.82 16.99 -33.19
C ALA A 120 -36.87 17.45 -34.65
N ARG A 121 -36.12 16.81 -35.55
CA ARG A 121 -36.13 17.13 -36.98
C ARG A 121 -37.51 16.91 -37.62
N ARG A 122 -38.19 15.82 -37.28
CA ARG A 122 -39.56 15.55 -37.76
C ARG A 122 -40.56 16.57 -37.22
N GLY A 123 -40.45 16.92 -35.93
CA GLY A 123 -41.29 17.95 -35.31
C GLY A 123 -41.13 19.31 -35.98
N LEU A 124 -39.89 19.74 -36.24
CA LEU A 124 -39.62 21.00 -36.96
C LEU A 124 -40.22 20.98 -38.38
N LYS A 125 -40.03 19.89 -39.13
CA LYS A 125 -40.60 19.75 -40.49
C LYS A 125 -42.13 19.86 -40.49
N PHE A 126 -42.79 19.28 -39.49
CA PHE A 126 -44.25 19.37 -39.36
C PHE A 126 -44.71 20.80 -39.08
N ILE A 127 -43.98 21.55 -38.26
CA ILE A 127 -44.27 22.98 -37.99
C ILE A 127 -44.10 23.80 -39.27
N ASP A 128 -42.99 23.62 -40.00
CA ASP A 128 -42.74 24.33 -41.26
C ASP A 128 -43.86 24.05 -42.30
N GLU A 129 -44.36 22.80 -42.36
CA GLU A 129 -45.47 22.42 -43.23
C GLU A 129 -46.79 23.09 -42.83
N LEU A 130 -47.08 23.20 -41.54
CA LEU A 130 -48.28 23.89 -41.03
C LEU A 130 -48.22 25.40 -41.32
N ASP A 131 -47.09 26.06 -41.03
CA ASP A 131 -46.90 27.49 -41.29
C ASP A 131 -47.12 27.82 -42.78
N ALA A 132 -46.61 26.97 -43.69
CA ALA A 132 -46.81 27.13 -45.12
C ALA A 132 -48.29 27.01 -45.54
N VAL A 133 -49.04 26.09 -44.92
CA VAL A 133 -50.49 25.95 -45.17
C VAL A 133 -51.24 27.20 -44.68
N GLU A 134 -50.94 27.67 -43.47
CA GLU A 134 -51.56 28.88 -42.92
C GLU A 134 -51.27 30.13 -43.76
N GLU A 135 -50.06 30.27 -44.29
CA GLU A 135 -49.70 31.36 -45.19
C GLU A 135 -50.49 31.30 -46.51
N LEU A 136 -50.67 30.10 -47.07
CA LEU A 136 -51.47 29.91 -48.28
C LEU A 136 -52.95 30.23 -48.03
N GLU A 137 -53.50 29.90 -46.86
CA GLU A 137 -54.87 30.27 -46.49
C GLU A 137 -55.01 31.78 -46.33
N ARG A 138 -54.08 32.43 -45.59
CA ARG A 138 -54.03 33.89 -45.46
C ARG A 138 -53.90 34.63 -46.79
N ALA A 139 -53.21 34.04 -47.77
CA ALA A 139 -53.07 34.60 -49.11
C ALA A 139 -54.33 34.43 -49.98
N LYS A 140 -55.15 33.40 -49.72
CA LYS A 140 -56.43 33.16 -50.43
C LYS A 140 -57.59 33.99 -49.88
N GLU A 141 -57.51 34.40 -48.61
CA GLU A 141 -58.52 35.22 -47.94
C GLU A 141 -58.32 36.74 -48.15
N ARG A 142 -57.28 37.16 -48.88
CA ARG A 142 -57.02 38.54 -49.29
C ARG A 142 -57.39 38.77 -50.75
#